data_AF-A0A947R0Z5-F1
#
_entry.id   AF-A0A947R0Z5-F1
#
_cell.length_a   1.000
_cell.length_b   1.000
_cell.length_c   1.000
_cell.angle_alpha   90.00
_cell.angle_beta   90.00
_cell.angle_gamma   90.00
#
_symmetry.space_group_name_H-M   'P 1'
#
loop_
_entity.id
_entity.type
_entity.pdbx_description
1 polymer ?
#
loop_
_entity_poly.entity_id
_entity_poly.type
_entity_poly.pdbx_seq_one_letter_code
_entity_poly.pdbx_strand_id
1 'polypeptide(L)'
;MIPESSFSDDDIKKRFLSFYGENSFFNDTEMLPCFRNKWSSISKYMQEIKQTFSRYFNKRHKRRGTLWGERFKSVIVENGETRINRLAYVELNPVHANIVDRPDMYY
;
A
#
# COMPACT_ATOMS: atom_id res chain seq x y z
N MET A 1 6.97 4.32 11.39
CA MET A 1 7.14 3.14 10.52
C MET A 1 7.76 2.06 11.38
N ILE A 2 7.27 0.83 11.31
CA ILE A 2 7.80 -0.25 12.13
C ILE A 2 9.16 -0.66 11.54
N PRO A 3 10.27 -0.64 12.30
CA PRO A 3 11.61 -0.95 11.80
C PRO A 3 11.75 -2.43 11.45
N GLU A 4 12.67 -2.76 10.54
CA GLU A 4 12.88 -4.14 10.07
C GLU A 4 13.24 -5.11 11.22
N SER A 5 13.86 -4.59 12.28
CA SER A 5 14.27 -5.35 13.47
C SER A 5 13.11 -5.78 14.38
N SER A 6 11.90 -5.27 14.17
CA SER A 6 10.75 -5.63 15.00
C SER A 6 10.12 -6.98 14.65
N PHE A 7 10.44 -7.53 13.48
CA PHE A 7 9.85 -8.78 12.99
C PHE A 7 10.79 -9.94 13.32
N SER A 8 10.29 -10.98 13.98
CA SER A 8 11.11 -12.19 14.15
C SER A 8 11.25 -12.95 12.83
N ASP A 9 12.26 -13.80 12.72
CA ASP A 9 12.42 -14.70 11.56
C ASP A 9 11.19 -15.61 11.41
N ASP A 10 10.63 -16.08 12.54
CA ASP A 10 9.43 -16.92 12.58
C ASP A 10 8.18 -16.18 12.07
N ASP A 11 8.04 -14.89 12.40
CA ASP A 11 6.94 -14.07 11.87
C ASP A 11 6.97 -13.97 10.35
N ILE A 12 8.17 -13.83 9.77
CA ILE A 12 8.36 -13.76 8.32
C ILE A 12 7.99 -15.10 7.68
N LYS A 13 8.48 -16.22 8.23
CA LYS A 13 8.13 -17.56 7.73
C LYS A 13 6.63 -17.82 7.80
N LYS A 14 6.00 -17.48 8.92
CA LYS A 14 4.55 -17.63 9.10
C LYS A 14 3.75 -16.81 8.08
N ARG A 15 4.14 -15.56 7.85
CA ARG A 15 3.53 -14.69 6.82
C ARG A 15 3.74 -15.25 5.42
N PHE A 16 4.92 -15.78 5.13
CA PHE A 16 5.23 -16.39 3.83
C PHE A 16 4.31 -17.58 3.56
N LEU A 17 4.24 -18.54 4.49
CA LEU A 17 3.40 -19.72 4.35
C LEU A 17 1.91 -19.35 4.29
N SER A 18 1.47 -18.35 5.06
CA SER A 18 0.09 -17.85 4.97
C SER A 18 -0.26 -17.24 3.61
N PHE A 19 0.71 -16.64 2.91
CA PHE A 19 0.47 -15.95 1.64
C PHE A 19 0.64 -16.86 0.42
N TYR A 20 1.69 -17.69 0.42
CA TYR A 20 2.04 -18.56 -0.71
C TYR A 20 1.48 -19.98 -0.56
N GLY A 21 1.05 -20.36 0.65
CA GLY A 21 0.52 -21.69 0.99
C GLY A 21 1.54 -22.53 1.76
N GLU A 22 1.06 -23.45 2.59
CA GLU A 22 1.86 -24.26 3.53
C GLU A 22 2.89 -25.16 2.83
N ASN A 23 2.63 -25.56 1.59
CA ASN A 23 3.53 -26.41 0.79
C ASN A 23 4.65 -25.61 0.08
N SER A 24 4.74 -24.30 0.32
CA SER A 24 5.73 -23.45 -0.35
C SER A 24 7.11 -23.63 0.25
N PHE A 25 8.11 -23.86 -0.60
CA PHE A 25 9.50 -23.89 -0.19
C PHE A 25 9.98 -22.49 0.22
N PHE A 26 10.68 -22.41 1.36
CA PHE A 26 11.27 -21.18 1.86
C PHE A 26 12.76 -21.39 2.14
N ASN A 27 13.62 -20.67 1.41
CA ASN A 27 15.07 -20.66 1.62
C ASN A 27 15.42 -19.54 2.60
N ASP A 28 15.79 -19.90 3.83
CA ASP A 28 16.13 -18.95 4.89
C ASP A 28 17.23 -17.97 4.49
N THR A 29 18.34 -18.46 3.93
CA THR A 29 19.52 -17.64 3.64
C THR A 29 19.24 -16.56 2.59
N GLU A 30 18.47 -16.90 1.56
CA GLU A 30 18.24 -16.00 0.43
C GLU A 30 16.94 -15.19 0.57
N MET A 31 15.87 -15.81 1.06
CA MET A 31 14.54 -15.22 1.05
C MET A 31 14.26 -14.38 2.28
N LEU A 32 14.82 -14.74 3.44
CA LEU A 32 14.51 -14.07 4.70
C LEU A 32 14.92 -12.57 4.69
N PRO A 33 16.13 -12.18 4.24
CA PRO A 33 16.49 -10.76 4.13
C PRO A 33 15.58 -10.00 3.16
N CYS A 34 15.21 -10.64 2.04
CA CYS A 34 14.35 -10.05 1.03
C CYS A 34 12.94 -9.76 1.58
N PHE A 35 12.31 -10.74 2.20
CA PHE A 35 10.97 -10.57 2.77
C PHE A 35 10.94 -9.64 3.98
N ARG A 36 12.00 -9.63 4.79
CA ARG A 36 12.17 -8.70 5.91
C ARG A 36 12.09 -7.25 5.45
N ASN A 37 12.88 -6.87 4.45
CA ASN A 37 12.85 -5.51 3.88
C ASN A 37 11.50 -5.24 3.20
N LYS A 38 11.03 -6.20 2.40
CA LYS A 38 9.80 -6.05 1.62
C LYS A 38 8.56 -5.79 2.50
N TRP A 39 8.40 -6.50 3.61
CA TRP A 39 7.20 -6.40 4.45
C TRP A 39 7.29 -5.41 5.60
N SER A 40 8.48 -4.96 5.95
CA SER A 40 8.66 -3.80 6.82
C SER A 40 8.48 -2.47 6.05
N SER A 41 8.60 -2.49 4.72
CA SER A 41 8.50 -1.30 3.88
C SER A 41 7.10 -1.01 3.35
N ILE A 42 6.44 0.04 3.88
CA ILE A 42 5.16 0.52 3.34
C ILE A 42 5.25 0.93 1.87
N SER A 43 6.40 1.45 1.44
CA SER A 43 6.64 1.80 0.04
C SER A 43 6.66 0.58 -0.86
N LYS A 44 7.24 -0.53 -0.41
CA LYS A 44 7.20 -1.82 -1.14
C LYS A 44 5.79 -2.38 -1.18
N TYR A 45 5.08 -2.36 -0.05
CA TYR A 45 3.68 -2.78 0.00
C TYR A 45 2.79 -1.99 -0.99
N MET A 46 2.89 -0.66 -0.98
CA MET A 46 2.14 0.19 -1.92
C MET A 46 2.57 -0.02 -3.38
N GLN A 47 3.85 -0.32 -3.63
CA GLN A 47 4.33 -0.68 -4.96
C GLN A 47 3.63 -1.96 -5.47
N GLU A 48 3.50 -2.99 -4.64
CA GLU A 48 2.86 -4.25 -5.03
C GLU A 48 1.37 -4.10 -5.34
N ILE A 49 0.64 -3.35 -4.52
CA ILE A 49 -0.78 -3.03 -4.76
C ILE A 49 -0.92 -2.34 -6.11
N LYS A 50 -0.15 -1.25 -6.32
CA LYS A 50 -0.24 -0.44 -7.53
C LYS A 50 0.13 -1.23 -8.77
N GLN A 51 1.16 -2.07 -8.71
CA GLN A 51 1.58 -2.88 -9.85
C GLN A 51 0.57 -3.98 -10.18
N THR A 52 0.11 -4.73 -9.17
CA THR A 52 -0.85 -5.82 -9.35
C THR A 52 -2.14 -5.29 -9.95
N PHE A 53 -2.67 -4.19 -9.40
CA PHE A 53 -3.88 -3.57 -9.93
C PHE A 53 -3.69 -3.00 -11.34
N SER A 54 -2.55 -2.34 -11.63
CA SER A 54 -2.28 -1.83 -12.98
C SER A 54 -2.26 -2.95 -14.02
N ARG A 55 -1.62 -4.08 -13.70
CA ARG A 55 -1.56 -5.25 -14.59
C ARG A 55 -2.96 -5.81 -14.83
N TYR A 56 -3.74 -5.99 -13.76
CA TYR A 56 -5.12 -6.45 -13.85
C TYR A 56 -5.99 -5.52 -14.71
N PHE A 57 -6.00 -4.21 -14.39
CA PHE A 57 -6.82 -3.22 -15.06
C PHE A 57 -6.44 -3.05 -16.54
N ASN A 58 -5.15 -2.94 -16.83
CA ASN A 58 -4.67 -2.81 -18.21
C ASN A 58 -5.01 -4.05 -19.04
N LYS A 59 -4.86 -5.26 -18.47
CA LYS A 59 -5.27 -6.51 -19.13
C LYS A 59 -6.78 -6.54 -19.39
N ARG A 60 -7.60 -6.18 -18.40
CA ARG A 60 -9.07 -6.16 -18.51
C ARG A 60 -9.56 -5.18 -19.57
N HIS A 61 -8.97 -3.99 -19.66
CA HIS A 61 -9.41 -2.92 -20.55
C HIS A 61 -8.58 -2.81 -21.84
N LYS A 62 -7.71 -3.79 -22.13
CA LYS A 62 -6.80 -3.79 -23.30
C LYS A 62 -5.97 -2.49 -23.43
N ARG A 63 -5.62 -1.87 -22.30
CA ARG A 63 -4.80 -0.65 -22.23
C ARG A 63 -3.32 -1.00 -22.07
N ARG A 64 -2.45 -0.05 -22.42
CA ARG A 64 -1.00 -0.09 -22.18
C ARG A 64 -0.56 1.20 -21.50
N GLY A 65 0.54 1.13 -20.75
CA GLY A 65 1.13 2.28 -20.07
C GLY A 65 0.75 2.41 -18.59
N THR A 66 1.12 3.55 -18.02
CA THR A 66 0.98 3.84 -16.58
C THR A 66 -0.48 4.10 -16.21
N LEU A 67 -0.96 3.46 -15.14
CA LEU A 67 -2.30 3.69 -14.60
C LEU A 67 -2.34 4.81 -13.56
N TRP A 68 -1.30 4.93 -12.75
CA TRP A 68 -1.23 5.86 -11.62
C TRP A 68 -0.46 7.12 -12.00
N GLY A 69 -0.98 8.31 -11.69
CA GLY A 69 -0.34 9.58 -12.02
C GLY A 69 0.99 9.84 -11.29
N GLU A 70 1.04 9.60 -9.97
CA GLU A 70 2.23 9.89 -9.15
C GLU A 70 2.69 8.68 -8.33
N ARG A 71 3.88 8.81 -7.70
CA ARG A 71 4.37 7.91 -6.66
C ARG A 71 3.56 8.05 -5.37
N PHE A 72 3.55 6.99 -4.56
CA PHE A 72 2.94 7.03 -3.22
C PHE A 72 3.71 7.99 -2.31
N LYS A 73 2.98 8.76 -1.50
CA LYS A 73 3.52 9.71 -0.51
C LYS A 73 3.08 9.26 0.88
N SER A 74 4.03 9.11 1.81
CA SER A 74 3.80 8.81 3.23
C SER A 74 4.34 9.95 4.06
N VAL A 75 3.46 10.68 4.74
CA VAL A 75 3.86 11.84 5.55
C VAL A 75 3.26 11.69 6.93
N ILE A 76 4.12 11.66 7.95
CA ILE A 76 3.72 11.63 9.36
C ILE A 76 3.08 12.99 9.70
N VAL A 77 1.95 12.95 10.42
CA VAL A 77 1.23 14.15 10.89
C VAL A 77 1.21 14.12 12.40
N GLU A 78 2.01 14.99 13.02
CA GLU A 78 2.10 15.06 14.48
C GLU A 78 1.26 16.22 15.06
N ASN A 79 1.07 17.30 14.30
CA ASN A 79 0.35 18.49 14.76
C ASN A 79 -1.16 18.36 14.59
N GLY A 80 -1.93 18.71 15.63
CA GLY A 80 -3.39 18.59 15.66
C GLY A 80 -4.11 19.39 14.57
N GLU A 81 -3.68 20.62 14.30
CA GLU A 81 -4.28 21.49 13.28
C GLU A 81 -4.02 20.96 11.86
N THR A 82 -2.78 20.53 11.58
CA THR A 82 -2.40 19.86 10.32
C THR A 82 -3.21 18.58 10.09
N ARG A 83 -3.54 17.84 11.15
CA ARG A 83 -4.35 16.63 11.08
C ARG A 83 -5.79 16.95 10.66
N ILE A 84 -6.43 17.92 11.30
CA ILE A 84 -7.82 18.32 10.98
C ILE A 84 -7.89 18.80 9.53
N ASN A 85 -6.95 19.66 9.11
CA ASN A 85 -6.92 20.19 7.75
C ASN A 85 -6.75 19.09 6.69
N ARG A 86 -5.92 18.06 6.96
CA ARG A 86 -5.76 16.93 6.03
C ARG A 86 -6.99 16.03 5.96
N LEU A 87 -7.67 15.80 7.08
CA LEU A 87 -8.92 15.04 7.09
C LEU A 87 -9.99 15.78 6.29
N ALA A 88 -10.16 17.09 6.56
CA ALA A 88 -11.07 17.94 5.80
C ALA A 88 -10.75 17.93 4.29
N TYR A 89 -9.47 17.93 3.91
CA TYR A 89 -9.08 17.81 2.51
C TYR A 89 -9.58 16.52 1.87
N VAL A 90 -9.46 15.37 2.55
CA VAL A 90 -9.94 14.08 2.01
C VAL A 90 -11.45 14.10 1.80
N GLU A 91 -12.21 14.58 2.79
CA GLU A 91 -13.67 14.64 2.71
C GLU A 91 -14.18 15.64 1.67
N LEU A 92 -13.46 16.75 1.47
CA LEU A 92 -13.84 17.78 0.50
C LEU A 92 -13.39 17.47 -0.93
N ASN A 93 -12.52 16.47 -1.14
CA ASN A 93 -12.02 16.14 -2.48
C ASN A 93 -13.13 15.79 -3.50
N PRO A 94 -14.17 15.00 -3.16
CA PRO A 94 -15.28 14.75 -4.06
C PRO A 94 -16.02 16.03 -4.48
N VAL A 95 -16.19 16.98 -3.55
CA VAL A 95 -16.80 18.28 -3.83
C VAL A 95 -15.89 19.12 -4.73
N HIS A 96 -14.60 19.22 -4.41
CA HIS A 96 -13.63 19.94 -5.24
C HIS A 96 -13.47 19.35 -6.65
N ALA A 97 -13.69 18.04 -6.80
CA ALA A 97 -13.69 17.35 -8.09
C ALA A 97 -15.03 17.45 -8.84
N ASN A 98 -16.02 18.18 -8.28
CA ASN A 98 -17.38 18.30 -8.80
C ASN A 98 -18.10 16.95 -8.99
N ILE A 99 -17.83 15.97 -8.12
CA ILE A 99 -18.49 14.66 -8.12
C ILE A 99 -19.80 14.73 -7.33
N VAL A 100 -19.84 15.51 -6.24
CA VAL A 100 -21.01 15.71 -5.37
C VAL A 100 -21.08 17.16 -4.89
N ASP A 101 -22.27 17.64 -4.57
CA ASP A 101 -22.46 19.00 -4.05
C ASP A 101 -22.07 19.15 -2.57
N ARG A 102 -22.12 18.05 -1.81
CA ARG A 102 -21.81 18.03 -0.38
C ARG A 102 -21.00 16.78 -0.01
N PRO A 103 -20.08 16.86 0.97
CA PRO A 103 -19.21 15.73 1.33
C PRO A 103 -19.96 14.47 1.77
N ASP A 104 -21.08 14.65 2.45
CA ASP A 104 -21.93 13.58 2.99
C ASP A 104 -22.64 12.74 1.91
N MET A 105 -22.57 13.15 0.64
CA MET A 105 -23.23 12.48 -0.48
C MET A 105 -22.32 11.51 -1.25
N TYR A 106 -21.04 11.37 -0.88
CA TYR A 106 -20.08 10.54 -1.61
C TYR A 106 -20.02 9.06 -1.17
N TYR A 107 -20.45 8.76 0.06
CA TYR A 107 -20.37 7.42 0.66
C TYR A 107 -21.70 6.68 0.65
#